data_AF-A0A1I7LXM7-F1
#
_entry.id   AF-A0A1I7LXM7-F1
#
_cell.length_a   1.000
_cell.length_b   1.000
_cell.length_c   1.000
_cell.angle_alpha   90.00
_cell.angle_beta   90.00
_cell.angle_gamma   90.00
#
_symmetry.space_group_name_H-M   'P 1'
#
loop_
_entity.id
_entity.type
_entity.pdbx_description
1 polymer ?
#
loop_
_entity_poly.entity_id
_entity_poly.type
_entity_poly.pdbx_seq_one_letter_code
_entity_poly.pdbx_strand_id
1 'polypeptide(L)'
;MESILSIAAAPEAGRATQQPLKAADIAGALASAARRMAGGFGAHAREQGMGAARDSAQDIAHDIDNALKAPVFEVLGVKLVVAPVQHPGAHAALANRARALSGGRVIGMVTASGERRCEDLIAAGKACGEGCDEVVIFEADTHGRMPGEAAGLVAAGALAGMPKGRRVHCRAHADDALRHALSLCRRGDLVAVACAASLATVVHALRPLDSAAAYRVAVAARPAPLG
;
A
#
# COMPACT_ATOMS: atom_id res chain seq x y z
N MET A 1 34.45 -25.07 -51.55
CA MET A 1 34.67 -24.24 -50.36
C MET A 1 33.62 -23.15 -50.40
N GLU A 2 32.33 -23.50 -50.24
CA GLU A 2 31.64 -23.68 -48.94
C GLU A 2 32.04 -22.55 -47.97
N SER A 3 31.15 -21.74 -47.39
CA SER A 3 29.86 -22.09 -46.84
C SER A 3 29.02 -20.83 -46.52
N ILE A 4 27.72 -21.04 -46.40
CA ILE A 4 26.64 -20.08 -46.24
C ILE A 4 26.70 -19.45 -44.84
N LEU A 5 26.69 -18.11 -44.76
CA LEU A 5 26.46 -17.35 -43.53
C LEU A 5 25.00 -17.52 -43.11
N SER A 6 24.75 -18.59 -42.36
CA SER A 6 23.54 -18.81 -41.58
C SER A 6 23.49 -17.80 -40.43
N ILE A 7 22.68 -16.75 -40.58
CA ILE A 7 22.27 -15.90 -39.47
C ILE A 7 21.25 -16.70 -38.67
N ALA A 8 21.72 -17.39 -37.63
CA ALA A 8 20.86 -18.00 -36.64
C ALA A 8 20.11 -16.88 -35.89
N ALA A 9 18.80 -16.87 -36.05
CA ALA A 9 17.88 -16.05 -35.26
C ALA A 9 18.09 -16.35 -33.76
N ALA A 10 18.31 -15.30 -32.97
CA ALA A 10 18.34 -15.40 -31.52
C ALA A 10 16.97 -15.90 -31.01
N PRO A 11 16.94 -16.81 -30.02
CA PRO A 11 15.69 -17.32 -29.50
C PRO A 11 14.91 -16.20 -28.80
N GLU A 12 13.64 -16.06 -29.17
CA GLU A 12 12.70 -15.16 -28.52
C GLU A 12 12.67 -15.47 -27.02
N ALA A 13 13.09 -14.49 -26.21
CA ALA A 13 12.97 -14.55 -24.76
C ALA A 13 11.49 -14.68 -24.41
N GLY A 14 11.07 -15.90 -24.08
CA GLY A 14 9.73 -16.21 -23.64
C GLY A 14 9.34 -15.24 -22.52
N ARG A 15 8.24 -14.51 -22.75
CA ARG A 15 7.58 -13.72 -21.72
C ARG A 15 7.24 -14.68 -20.58
N ALA A 16 8.04 -14.67 -19.52
CA ALA A 16 7.70 -15.31 -18.27
C ALA A 16 6.42 -14.63 -17.79
N THR A 17 5.29 -15.32 -17.98
CA THR A 17 4.05 -15.04 -17.28
C THR A 17 4.37 -15.14 -15.80
N GLN A 18 4.61 -13.99 -15.16
CA GLN A 18 4.72 -13.90 -13.72
C GLN A 18 3.34 -14.26 -13.15
N GLN A 19 3.17 -15.52 -12.80
CA GLN A 19 2.02 -15.96 -12.03
C GLN A 19 2.05 -15.20 -10.69
N PRO A 20 0.96 -14.54 -10.28
CA PRO A 20 0.97 -13.79 -9.03
C PRO A 20 1.26 -14.76 -7.89
N LEU A 21 2.34 -14.48 -7.14
CA LEU A 21 2.71 -15.25 -5.96
C LEU A 21 1.51 -15.33 -5.02
N LYS A 22 1.10 -16.54 -4.66
CA LYS A 22 0.02 -16.72 -3.68
C LYS A 22 0.58 -16.39 -2.31
N ALA A 23 -0.27 -15.88 -1.42
CA ALA A 23 0.02 -15.68 0.00
C ALA A 23 0.80 -16.84 0.65
N ALA A 24 0.41 -18.08 0.32
CA ALA A 24 1.03 -19.29 0.83
C ALA A 24 2.50 -19.45 0.39
N ASP A 25 2.87 -18.96 -0.80
CA ASP A 25 4.23 -19.09 -1.35
C ASP A 25 5.20 -18.16 -0.61
N ILE A 26 4.74 -16.96 -0.25
CA ILE A 26 5.50 -15.98 0.54
C ILE A 26 5.73 -16.52 1.95
N ALA A 27 4.70 -17.07 2.59
CA ALA A 27 4.81 -17.68 3.91
C ALA A 27 5.77 -18.89 3.92
N GLY A 28 5.70 -19.74 2.88
CA GLY A 28 6.62 -20.87 2.71
C GLY A 28 8.08 -20.43 2.55
N ALA A 29 8.33 -19.40 1.73
CA ALA A 29 9.66 -18.85 1.52
C ALA A 29 10.26 -18.25 2.81
N LEU A 30 9.48 -17.45 3.54
CA LEU A 30 9.88 -16.86 4.82
C LEU A 30 10.19 -17.91 5.88
N ALA A 31 9.33 -18.94 6.00
CA ALA A 31 9.57 -20.04 6.94
C ALA A 31 10.85 -20.83 6.63
N SER A 32 11.19 -21.00 5.34
CA SER A 32 12.43 -21.65 4.93
C SER A 32 13.68 -20.82 5.25
N ALA A 33 13.60 -19.50 5.13
CA ALA A 33 14.67 -18.57 5.49
C ALA A 33 14.89 -18.55 7.02
N ALA A 34 13.82 -18.48 7.80
CA ALA A 34 13.87 -18.54 9.26
C ALA A 34 14.50 -19.86 9.76
N ARG A 35 14.18 -21.01 9.14
CA ARG A 35 14.80 -22.30 9.47
C ARG A 35 16.33 -22.29 9.30
N ARG A 36 16.85 -21.64 8.25
CA ARG A 36 18.29 -21.54 7.99
C ARG A 36 18.99 -20.65 9.01
N MET A 37 18.37 -19.54 9.40
CA MET A 37 18.91 -18.62 10.41
C MET A 37 18.88 -19.21 11.83
N ALA A 38 17.97 -20.16 12.09
CA ALA A 38 17.77 -20.68 13.44
C ALA A 38 18.82 -21.71 13.92
N GLY A 39 19.89 -21.96 13.15
CA GLY A 39 20.91 -23.01 13.34
C GLY A 39 21.44 -23.19 14.77
N GLY A 40 21.49 -22.12 15.57
CA GLY A 40 22.02 -22.12 16.94
C GLY A 40 20.98 -22.13 18.09
N PHE A 41 19.68 -22.18 17.81
CA PHE A 41 18.64 -22.14 18.85
C PHE A 41 18.15 -23.55 19.22
N GLY A 42 17.81 -23.75 20.51
CA GLY A 42 17.18 -24.98 21.00
C GLY A 42 15.81 -25.25 20.35
N ALA A 43 15.41 -26.52 20.27
CA ALA A 43 14.22 -26.96 19.52
C ALA A 43 12.95 -26.15 19.84
N HIS A 44 12.70 -25.88 21.12
CA HIS A 44 11.53 -25.11 21.56
C HIS A 44 11.56 -23.65 21.06
N ALA A 45 12.72 -22.98 21.12
CA ALA A 45 12.88 -21.62 20.62
C ALA A 45 12.73 -21.56 19.08
N ARG A 46 13.16 -22.62 18.37
CA ARG A 46 12.93 -22.73 16.91
C ARG A 46 11.46 -22.90 16.58
N GLU A 47 10.74 -23.74 17.31
CA GLU A 47 9.31 -23.97 17.09
C GLU A 47 8.49 -22.71 17.36
N GLN A 48 8.75 -22.03 18.47
CA GLN A 48 8.11 -20.76 18.79
C GLN A 48 8.42 -19.68 17.74
N GLY A 49 9.70 -19.51 17.37
CA GLY A 49 10.12 -18.55 16.36
C GLY A 49 9.53 -18.85 14.98
N MET A 50 9.38 -20.12 14.61
CA MET A 50 8.72 -20.54 13.39
C MET A 50 7.21 -20.31 13.42
N GLY A 51 6.56 -20.49 14.57
CA GLY A 51 5.16 -20.15 14.78
C GLY A 51 4.92 -18.67 14.52
N ALA A 52 5.63 -17.80 15.25
CA ALA A 52 5.51 -16.35 15.11
C ALA A 52 5.80 -15.86 13.67
N ALA A 53 6.80 -16.44 12.99
CA ALA A 53 7.10 -16.08 11.61
C ALA A 53 5.98 -16.49 10.62
N ARG A 54 5.30 -17.60 10.87
CA ARG A 54 4.15 -18.03 10.05
C ARG A 54 2.95 -17.14 10.27
N ASP A 55 2.64 -16.82 11.52
CA ASP A 55 1.51 -15.96 11.89
C ASP A 55 1.71 -14.58 11.25
N SER A 56 2.91 -13.99 11.39
CA SER A 56 3.24 -12.72 10.73
C SER A 56 3.14 -12.79 9.20
N ALA A 57 3.56 -13.89 8.57
CA ALA A 57 3.41 -14.05 7.13
C ALA A 57 1.95 -14.18 6.69
N GLN A 58 1.11 -14.82 7.50
CA GLN A 58 -0.34 -14.90 7.27
C GLN A 58 -1.00 -13.54 7.40
N ASP A 59 -0.60 -12.73 8.38
CA ASP A 59 -1.09 -11.36 8.56
C ASP A 59 -0.75 -10.47 7.36
N ILE A 60 0.51 -10.52 6.91
CA ILE A 60 0.95 -9.78 5.70
C ILE A 60 0.15 -10.21 4.47
N ALA A 61 -0.05 -11.52 4.31
CA ALA A 61 -0.84 -12.06 3.21
C ALA A 61 -2.31 -11.60 3.24
N HIS A 62 -2.91 -11.60 4.43
CA HIS A 62 -4.27 -11.12 4.62
C HIS A 62 -4.40 -9.63 4.30
N ASP A 63 -3.43 -8.83 4.75
CA ASP A 63 -3.35 -7.40 4.49
C ASP A 63 -3.23 -7.10 2.98
N ILE A 64 -2.41 -7.87 2.25
CA ILE A 64 -2.29 -7.79 0.78
C ILE A 64 -3.63 -8.14 0.10
N ASP A 65 -4.28 -9.24 0.51
CA ASP A 65 -5.55 -9.66 -0.07
C ASP A 65 -6.65 -8.61 0.13
N ASN A 66 -6.73 -8.02 1.32
CA ASN A 66 -7.65 -6.93 1.64
C ASN A 66 -7.38 -5.69 0.76
N ALA A 67 -6.11 -5.31 0.57
CA ALA A 67 -5.74 -4.22 -0.32
C ALA A 67 -6.14 -4.47 -1.79
N LEU A 68 -6.02 -5.72 -2.25
CA LEU A 68 -6.39 -6.11 -3.61
C LEU A 68 -7.91 -6.18 -3.83
N LYS A 69 -8.69 -6.47 -2.78
CA LYS A 69 -10.16 -6.55 -2.83
C LYS A 69 -10.88 -5.27 -2.44
N ALA A 70 -10.16 -4.28 -1.91
CA ALA A 70 -10.73 -3.01 -1.46
C ALA A 70 -11.64 -2.36 -2.51
N PRO A 71 -12.81 -1.82 -2.14
CA PRO A 71 -13.75 -1.23 -3.08
C PRO A 71 -13.16 -0.01 -3.79
N VAL A 72 -13.62 0.22 -5.02
CA VAL A 72 -13.29 1.41 -5.82
C VAL A 72 -14.52 2.29 -5.89
N PHE A 73 -14.36 3.56 -5.51
CA PHE A 73 -15.39 4.57 -5.60
C PHE A 73 -15.02 5.61 -6.66
N GLU A 74 -16.03 6.27 -7.23
CA GLU A 74 -15.82 7.41 -8.10
C GLU A 74 -16.30 8.69 -7.41
N VAL A 75 -15.44 9.69 -7.38
CA VAL A 75 -15.64 10.99 -6.73
C VAL A 75 -15.21 12.07 -7.73
N LEU A 76 -16.14 12.89 -8.22
CA LEU A 76 -15.81 14.00 -9.14
C LEU A 76 -14.98 13.60 -10.39
N GLY A 77 -15.12 12.36 -10.89
CA GLY A 77 -14.35 11.82 -12.02
C GLY A 77 -12.95 11.32 -11.66
N VAL A 78 -12.65 11.19 -10.36
CA VAL A 78 -11.43 10.60 -9.79
C VAL A 78 -11.80 9.26 -9.15
N LYS A 79 -10.97 8.24 -9.35
CA LYS A 79 -11.15 6.95 -8.68
C LYS A 79 -10.56 7.02 -7.27
N LEU A 80 -11.25 6.46 -6.28
CA LEU A 80 -10.83 6.40 -4.89
C LEU A 80 -10.82 4.94 -4.43
N VAL A 81 -9.67 4.44 -3.99
CA VAL A 81 -9.53 3.11 -3.39
C VAL A 81 -9.14 3.27 -1.94
N VAL A 82 -9.85 2.60 -1.03
CA VAL A 82 -9.61 2.70 0.41
C VAL A 82 -9.36 1.31 0.97
N ALA A 83 -8.13 1.08 1.43
CA ALA A 83 -7.72 -0.19 2.01
C ALA A 83 -7.11 0.01 3.41
N PRO A 84 -7.49 -0.80 4.39
CA PRO A 84 -6.71 -0.92 5.61
C PRO A 84 -5.37 -1.56 5.23
N VAL A 85 -4.28 -0.86 5.47
CA VAL A 85 -2.93 -1.32 5.15
C VAL A 85 -2.05 -1.11 6.37
N GLN A 86 -1.38 -2.16 6.82
CA GLN A 86 -0.49 -2.11 7.97
C GLN A 86 0.95 -2.51 7.63
N HIS A 87 1.15 -3.27 6.56
CA HIS A 87 2.45 -3.83 6.19
C HIS A 87 2.99 -3.24 4.88
N PRO A 88 4.31 -3.03 4.76
CA PRO A 88 4.93 -2.51 3.52
C PRO A 88 4.56 -3.30 2.25
N GLY A 89 4.42 -4.63 2.34
CA GLY A 89 4.01 -5.46 1.20
C GLY A 89 2.61 -5.12 0.68
N ALA A 90 1.67 -4.77 1.56
CA ALA A 90 0.32 -4.37 1.20
C ALA A 90 0.27 -2.95 0.60
N HIS A 91 1.17 -2.03 1.02
CA HIS A 91 1.34 -0.74 0.35
C HIS A 91 1.72 -0.90 -1.12
N ALA A 92 2.70 -1.76 -1.43
CA ALA A 92 3.13 -2.03 -2.80
C ALA A 92 2.01 -2.67 -3.64
N ALA A 93 1.28 -3.64 -3.08
CA ALA A 93 0.16 -4.27 -3.75
C ALA A 93 -0.96 -3.28 -4.08
N LEU A 94 -1.30 -2.40 -3.12
CA LEU A 94 -2.30 -1.34 -3.33
C LEU A 94 -1.83 -0.36 -4.42
N ALA A 95 -0.58 0.09 -4.37
CA ALA A 95 -0.05 1.04 -5.33
C ALA A 95 0.00 0.46 -6.77
N ASN A 96 0.34 -0.82 -6.91
CA ASN A 96 0.29 -1.52 -8.20
C ASN A 96 -1.14 -1.63 -8.74
N ARG A 97 -2.10 -1.98 -7.88
CA ARG A 97 -3.52 -2.03 -8.25
C ARG A 97 -4.05 -0.65 -8.63
N ALA A 98 -3.70 0.37 -7.85
CA ALA A 98 -4.01 1.76 -8.12
C ALA A 98 -3.47 2.22 -9.49
N ARG A 99 -2.23 1.85 -9.82
CA ARG A 99 -1.63 2.13 -11.12
C ARG A 99 -2.38 1.44 -12.26
N ALA A 100 -2.77 0.18 -12.10
CA ALA A 100 -3.51 -0.57 -13.12
C ALA A 100 -4.93 -0.01 -13.36
N LEU A 101 -5.53 0.61 -12.35
CA LEU A 101 -6.87 1.19 -12.43
C LEU A 101 -6.87 2.67 -12.88
N SER A 102 -5.76 3.39 -12.69
CA SER A 102 -5.68 4.82 -13.02
C SER A 102 -5.62 5.04 -14.52
N GLY A 103 -6.31 6.08 -15.01
CA GLY A 103 -6.13 6.60 -16.37
C GLY A 103 -5.09 7.73 -16.44
N GLY A 104 -4.48 8.07 -15.30
CA GLY A 104 -3.56 9.19 -15.15
C GLY A 104 -2.60 8.99 -13.99
N ARG A 105 -2.53 9.98 -13.09
CA ARG A 105 -1.65 9.95 -11.91
C ARG A 105 -2.26 9.09 -10.80
N VAL A 106 -1.39 8.59 -9.94
CA VAL A 106 -1.75 7.91 -8.69
C VAL A 106 -1.27 8.76 -7.52
N ILE A 107 -2.21 9.20 -6.69
CA ILE A 107 -1.93 9.94 -5.46
C ILE A 107 -2.09 8.98 -4.29
N GLY A 108 -1.00 8.71 -3.58
CA GLY A 108 -1.00 7.87 -2.38
C GLY A 108 -1.38 8.67 -1.15
N MET A 109 -2.19 8.09 -0.26
CA MET A 109 -2.44 8.65 1.07
C MET A 109 -2.01 7.64 2.15
N VAL A 110 -1.17 8.07 3.09
CA VAL A 110 -0.57 7.21 4.12
C VAL A 110 -0.72 7.82 5.51
N THR A 111 -1.01 6.97 6.50
CA THR A 111 -1.02 7.37 7.91
C THR A 111 0.37 7.26 8.52
N ALA A 112 0.79 8.29 9.23
CA ALA A 112 1.88 8.23 10.21
C ALA A 112 1.27 8.01 11.60
N SER A 113 1.48 6.83 12.19
CA SER A 113 1.09 6.52 13.57
C SER A 113 2.33 6.53 14.46
N GLY A 114 2.26 7.25 15.57
CA GLY A 114 3.40 7.43 16.46
C GLY A 114 3.83 6.15 17.19
N GLU A 115 2.94 5.16 17.32
CA GLU A 115 3.22 3.88 17.97
C GLU A 115 4.20 3.01 17.17
N ARG A 116 4.29 3.28 15.87
CA ARG A 116 5.12 2.50 14.96
C ARG A 116 6.59 2.79 15.17
N ARG A 117 7.42 1.78 14.93
CA ARG A 117 8.87 1.92 14.96
C ARG A 117 9.30 2.85 13.83
N CYS A 118 10.43 3.54 14.03
CA CYS A 118 10.94 4.46 13.03
C CYS A 118 11.21 3.76 11.69
N GLU A 119 11.76 2.54 11.74
CA GLU A 119 12.02 1.71 10.56
C GLU A 119 10.74 1.36 9.78
N ASP A 120 9.65 1.06 10.49
CA ASP A 120 8.36 0.75 9.88
C ASP A 120 7.73 1.96 9.21
N LEU A 121 7.84 3.15 9.83
CA LEU A 121 7.37 4.41 9.26
C LEU A 121 8.12 4.74 7.96
N ILE A 122 9.45 4.60 7.95
CA ILE A 122 10.28 4.81 6.76
C ILE A 122 9.92 3.78 5.68
N ALA A 123 9.77 2.50 6.05
CA ALA A 123 9.44 1.44 5.10
C ALA A 123 8.06 1.62 4.46
N ALA A 124 7.05 2.00 5.26
CA ALA A 124 5.71 2.30 4.77
C ALA A 124 5.71 3.50 3.80
N GLY A 125 6.42 4.57 4.16
CA GLY A 125 6.63 5.72 3.29
C GLY A 125 7.26 5.32 1.96
N LYS A 126 8.37 4.59 2.00
CA LYS A 126 9.09 4.13 0.81
C LYS A 126 8.23 3.28 -0.11
N ALA A 127 7.54 2.27 0.44
CA ALA A 127 6.67 1.39 -0.34
C ALA A 127 5.51 2.15 -1.01
N CYS A 128 4.96 3.17 -0.33
CA CYS A 128 3.97 4.03 -0.96
C CYS A 128 4.56 4.91 -2.07
N GLY A 129 5.73 5.51 -1.80
CA GLY A 129 6.42 6.39 -2.75
C GLY A 129 6.78 5.71 -4.08
N GLU A 130 7.21 4.45 -4.04
CA GLU A 130 7.62 3.70 -5.24
C GLU A 130 6.50 3.58 -6.30
N GLY A 131 5.24 3.50 -5.88
CA GLY A 131 4.11 3.32 -6.79
C GLY A 131 3.29 4.59 -7.08
N CYS A 132 3.60 5.72 -6.44
CA CYS A 132 2.78 6.93 -6.48
C CYS A 132 3.46 8.12 -7.15
N ASP A 133 2.66 8.98 -7.79
CA ASP A 133 3.11 10.24 -8.38
C ASP A 133 3.27 11.35 -7.35
N GLU A 134 2.40 11.39 -6.34
CA GLU A 134 2.46 12.25 -5.17
C GLU A 134 1.98 11.47 -3.95
N VAL A 135 2.48 11.82 -2.76
CA VAL A 135 2.05 11.20 -1.51
C VAL A 135 1.52 12.26 -0.56
N VAL A 136 0.36 12.03 0.03
CA VAL A 136 -0.23 12.83 1.10
C VAL A 136 -0.15 12.04 2.39
N ILE A 137 0.44 12.63 3.42
CA ILE A 137 0.66 12.01 4.73
C ILE A 137 -0.21 12.73 5.73
N PHE A 138 -0.84 11.97 6.63
CA PHE A 138 -1.44 12.55 7.82
C PHE A 138 -1.00 11.81 9.07
N GLU A 139 -0.91 12.53 10.17
CA GLU A 139 -0.54 11.99 11.47
C GLU A 139 -1.82 11.71 12.27
N ALA A 140 -2.08 10.45 12.62
CA ALA A 140 -3.29 10.09 13.36
C ALA A 140 -3.14 10.35 14.86
N ASP A 141 -1.95 10.05 15.39
CA ASP A 141 -1.57 10.15 16.79
C ASP A 141 -0.05 10.31 16.89
N THR A 142 0.41 10.92 17.98
CA THR A 142 1.86 11.11 18.21
C THR A 142 2.44 10.02 19.09
N HIS A 143 1.63 9.37 19.94
CA HIS A 143 2.07 8.35 20.91
C HIS A 143 3.38 8.69 21.65
N GLY A 144 3.52 9.96 22.06
CA GLY A 144 4.68 10.45 22.81
C GLY A 144 5.83 10.98 21.95
N ARG A 145 5.76 10.88 20.62
CA ARG A 145 6.68 11.57 19.70
C ARG A 145 6.35 13.06 19.59
N MET A 146 7.31 13.83 19.09
CA MET A 146 7.02 15.22 18.74
C MET A 146 6.01 15.28 17.57
N PRO A 147 5.04 16.22 17.59
CA PRO A 147 4.15 16.41 16.45
C PRO A 147 4.93 16.61 15.14
N GLY A 148 4.55 15.86 14.12
CA GLY A 148 5.20 15.85 12.80
C GLY A 148 6.45 14.96 12.70
N GLU A 149 6.93 14.37 13.80
CA GLU A 149 8.09 13.47 13.78
C GLU A 149 7.79 12.19 13.00
N ALA A 150 6.65 11.55 13.27
CA ALA A 150 6.26 10.33 12.56
C ALA A 150 5.96 10.64 11.09
N ALA A 151 5.27 11.76 10.83
CA ALA A 151 5.03 12.24 9.47
C ALA A 151 6.34 12.51 8.70
N GLY A 152 7.35 13.07 9.38
CA GLY A 152 8.68 13.32 8.81
C GLY A 152 9.41 12.02 8.41
N LEU A 153 9.31 10.98 9.22
CA LEU A 153 9.88 9.66 8.91
C LEU A 153 9.21 9.01 7.69
N VAL A 154 7.87 9.06 7.63
CA VAL A 154 7.12 8.57 6.45
C VAL A 154 7.46 9.41 5.22
N ALA A 155 7.60 10.72 5.35
CA ALA A 155 7.94 11.61 4.25
C ALA A 155 9.35 11.32 3.69
N ALA A 156 10.33 11.09 4.57
CA ALA A 156 11.68 10.70 4.18
C ALA A 156 11.68 9.38 3.41
N GLY A 157 10.94 8.38 3.90
CA GLY A 157 10.74 7.11 3.19
C GLY A 157 10.13 7.32 1.81
N ALA A 158 9.02 8.06 1.73
CA ALA A 158 8.31 8.32 0.49
C ALA A 158 9.20 9.00 -0.55
N LEU A 159 9.90 10.08 -0.18
CA LEU A 159 10.83 10.77 -1.08
C LEU A 159 11.95 9.85 -1.59
N ALA A 160 12.44 8.91 -0.77
CA ALA A 160 13.45 7.95 -1.17
C ALA A 160 12.93 6.89 -2.15
N GLY A 161 11.64 6.55 -2.09
CA GLY A 161 10.99 5.61 -3.02
C GLY A 161 10.53 6.26 -4.33
N MET A 162 10.30 7.57 -4.34
CA MET A 162 9.74 8.28 -5.49
C MET A 162 10.81 8.66 -6.53
N PRO A 163 10.44 8.77 -7.83
CA PRO A 163 11.26 9.44 -8.83
C PRO A 163 11.54 10.90 -8.45
N LYS A 164 12.67 11.44 -8.92
CA LYS A 164 13.06 12.84 -8.68
C LYS A 164 11.96 13.81 -9.16
N GLY A 165 11.73 14.87 -8.38
CA GLY A 165 10.78 15.93 -8.71
C GLY A 165 9.33 15.68 -8.27
N ARG A 166 9.06 14.54 -7.63
CA ARG A 166 7.76 14.29 -7.01
C ARG A 166 7.62 14.95 -5.63
N ARG A 167 6.38 15.09 -5.19
CA ARG A 167 6.02 15.87 -3.99
C ARG A 167 5.37 15.00 -2.93
N VAL A 168 5.68 15.35 -1.69
CA VAL A 168 5.04 14.82 -0.48
C VAL A 168 4.37 15.98 0.24
N HIS A 169 3.15 15.75 0.73
CA HIS A 169 2.33 16.75 1.41
C HIS A 169 1.93 16.23 2.80
N CYS A 170 2.22 16.97 3.86
CA CYS A 170 1.80 16.60 5.22
C CYS A 170 0.54 17.38 5.62
N ARG A 171 -0.42 16.70 6.23
CA ARG A 171 -1.69 17.27 6.74
C ARG A 171 -1.94 16.78 8.16
N ALA A 172 -2.65 17.58 8.95
CA ALA A 172 -2.88 17.26 10.36
C ALA A 172 -3.92 16.14 10.55
N HIS A 173 -4.93 16.09 9.69
CA HIS A 173 -6.07 15.18 9.84
C HIS A 173 -6.37 14.43 8.55
N ALA A 174 -6.97 13.25 8.69
CA ALA A 174 -7.29 12.36 7.59
C ALA A 174 -8.28 12.95 6.58
N ASP A 175 -9.25 13.75 7.04
CA ASP A 175 -10.24 14.40 6.18
C ASP A 175 -9.63 15.53 5.36
N ASP A 176 -8.80 16.37 5.98
CA ASP A 176 -8.00 17.40 5.30
C ASP A 176 -7.01 16.77 4.30
N ALA A 177 -6.35 15.67 4.68
CA ALA A 177 -5.49 14.91 3.79
C ALA A 177 -6.21 14.38 2.56
N LEU A 178 -7.40 13.80 2.73
CA LEU A 178 -8.18 13.28 1.61
C LEU A 178 -8.69 14.42 0.71
N ARG A 179 -9.16 15.53 1.29
CA ARG A 179 -9.59 16.71 0.52
C ARG A 179 -8.41 17.30 -0.27
N HIS A 180 -7.24 17.41 0.36
CA HIS A 180 -6.03 17.86 -0.31
C HIS A 180 -5.64 16.91 -1.44
N ALA A 181 -5.63 15.59 -1.21
CA ALA A 181 -5.34 14.59 -2.24
C ALA A 181 -6.28 14.73 -3.44
N LEU A 182 -7.59 14.88 -3.20
CA LEU A 182 -8.58 15.08 -4.26
C LEU A 182 -8.37 16.42 -5.00
N SER A 183 -7.95 17.48 -4.31
CA SER A 183 -7.66 18.77 -4.94
C SER A 183 -6.44 18.74 -5.86
N LEU A 184 -5.51 17.80 -5.64
CA LEU A 184 -4.36 17.58 -6.52
C LEU A 184 -4.76 16.85 -7.80
N CYS A 185 -5.87 16.10 -7.79
CA CYS A 185 -6.28 15.23 -8.88
C CYS A 185 -6.95 15.97 -10.06
N ARG A 186 -6.82 15.36 -11.23
CA ARG A 186 -7.60 15.65 -12.44
C ARG A 186 -8.51 14.47 -12.75
N ARG A 187 -9.52 14.67 -13.61
CA ARG A 187 -10.38 13.57 -14.08
C ARG A 187 -9.52 12.46 -14.68
N GLY A 188 -9.78 11.21 -14.28
CA GLY A 188 -9.00 10.04 -14.68
C GLY A 188 -7.84 9.69 -13.75
N ASP A 189 -7.44 10.59 -12.85
CA ASP A 189 -6.49 10.26 -11.77
C ASP A 189 -7.15 9.32 -10.74
N LEU A 190 -6.32 8.74 -9.88
CA LEU A 190 -6.74 7.86 -8.80
C LEU A 190 -6.07 8.22 -7.48
N VAL A 191 -6.85 8.21 -6.40
CA VAL A 191 -6.37 8.31 -5.01
C VAL A 191 -6.39 6.92 -4.37
N ALA A 192 -5.24 6.48 -3.85
CA ALA A 192 -5.07 5.22 -3.15
C ALA A 192 -4.80 5.49 -1.67
N VAL A 193 -5.78 5.17 -0.82
CA VAL A 193 -5.71 5.37 0.63
C VAL A 193 -5.24 4.08 1.29
N ALA A 194 -3.98 4.08 1.74
CA ALA A 194 -3.37 3.00 2.51
C ALA A 194 -3.31 3.43 3.98
N CYS A 195 -4.42 3.31 4.68
CA CYS A 195 -4.56 4.02 5.95
C CYS A 195 -5.59 3.34 6.87
N ALA A 196 -5.40 3.47 8.18
CA ALA A 196 -6.31 2.91 9.19
C ALA A 196 -7.62 3.70 9.33
N ALA A 197 -7.80 4.79 8.59
CA ALA A 197 -9.03 5.57 8.64
C ALA A 197 -10.22 4.72 8.18
N SER A 198 -11.25 4.73 9.01
CA SER A 198 -12.52 4.09 8.69
C SER A 198 -13.14 4.73 7.44
N LEU A 199 -13.99 3.98 6.75
CA LEU A 199 -14.83 4.52 5.68
C LEU A 199 -15.70 5.70 6.18
N ALA A 200 -15.98 5.81 7.49
CA ALA A 200 -16.68 6.96 8.06
C ALA A 200 -15.89 8.27 7.91
N THR A 201 -14.56 8.23 8.08
CA THR A 201 -13.68 9.38 7.84
C THR A 201 -13.73 9.82 6.38
N VAL A 202 -13.75 8.84 5.46
CA VAL A 202 -13.90 9.10 4.02
C VAL A 202 -15.24 9.76 3.73
N VAL A 203 -16.34 9.24 4.28
CA VAL A 203 -17.68 9.84 4.15
C VAL A 203 -17.70 11.28 4.67
N HIS A 204 -17.10 11.54 5.83
CA HIS A 204 -17.02 12.88 6.42
C HIS A 204 -16.23 13.85 5.52
N ALA A 205 -15.10 13.41 4.99
CA ALA A 205 -14.26 14.21 4.10
C ALA A 205 -14.98 14.55 2.78
N LEU A 206 -15.75 13.60 2.24
CA LEU A 206 -16.45 13.72 0.96
C LEU A 206 -17.76 14.50 1.06
N ARG A 207 -18.45 14.50 2.20
CA ARG A 207 -19.77 15.12 2.35
C ARG A 207 -19.88 16.56 1.82
N PRO A 208 -18.92 17.48 2.06
CA PRO A 208 -18.99 18.83 1.50
C PRO A 208 -18.54 18.94 0.03
N LEU A 209 -17.85 17.93 -0.52
CA LEU A 209 -17.33 17.95 -1.90
C LEU A 209 -18.25 17.27 -2.89
N ASP A 210 -18.78 16.10 -2.53
CA ASP A 210 -19.64 15.25 -3.35
C ASP A 210 -20.51 14.41 -2.41
N SER A 211 -21.68 14.94 -2.08
CA SER A 211 -22.63 14.30 -1.16
C SER A 211 -23.16 12.98 -1.72
N ALA A 212 -23.24 12.83 -3.04
CA ALA A 212 -23.66 11.59 -3.70
C ALA A 212 -22.58 10.51 -3.58
N ALA A 213 -21.31 10.85 -3.77
CA ALA A 213 -20.20 9.93 -3.52
C ALA A 213 -20.09 9.56 -2.04
N ALA A 214 -20.23 10.53 -1.14
CA ALA A 214 -20.26 10.28 0.30
C ALA A 214 -21.37 9.28 0.66
N TYR A 215 -22.55 9.39 0.06
CA TYR A 215 -23.63 8.42 0.24
C TYR A 215 -23.28 7.02 -0.27
N ARG A 216 -22.70 6.89 -1.47
CA ARG A 216 -22.26 5.59 -2.01
C ARG A 216 -21.24 4.90 -1.10
N VAL A 217 -20.26 5.65 -0.61
CA VAL A 217 -19.27 5.14 0.35
C VAL A 217 -19.95 4.72 1.66
N ALA A 218 -20.87 5.53 2.17
CA ALA A 218 -21.60 5.22 3.41
C ALA A 218 -22.45 3.94 3.28
N VAL A 219 -23.10 3.72 2.13
CA VAL A 219 -23.86 2.49 1.86
C VAL A 219 -22.94 1.28 1.81
N ALA A 220 -21.79 1.39 1.15
CA ALA A 220 -20.80 0.32 1.08
C ALA A 220 -20.14 0.01 2.44
N ALA A 221 -20.12 0.97 3.36
CA ALA A 221 -19.58 0.81 4.71
C ALA A 221 -20.56 0.14 5.69
N ARG A 222 -21.84 -0.07 5.31
CA ARG A 222 -22.80 -0.75 6.20
C ARG A 222 -22.45 -2.23 6.27
N PRO A 223 -22.43 -2.85 7.47
CA PRO A 223 -22.34 -4.29 7.56
C PRO A 223 -23.50 -4.92 6.78
N ALA A 224 -23.24 -6.03 6.10
CA ALA A 224 -24.29 -6.79 5.42
C ALA A 224 -25.42 -7.06 6.42
N PRO A 225 -26.70 -6.92 6.01
CA PRO A 225 -27.80 -7.22 6.91
C PRO A 225 -27.63 -8.66 7.41
N LEU A 226 -27.70 -8.84 8.74
CA LEU A 226 -27.72 -10.15 9.37
C LEU A 226 -28.96 -10.88 8.84
N GLY A 227 -28.74 -11.86 7.96
CA GLY A 227 -29.76 -12.79 7.49
C GLY A 227 -29.94 -13.94 8.45
#